data_AF-A0A3Q9HQV8-F1
#
_entry.id   AF-A0A3Q9HQV8-F1
#
_cell.length_a   1.000
_cell.length_b   1.000
_cell.length_c   1.000
_cell.angle_alpha   90.00
_cell.angle_beta   90.00
_cell.angle_gamma   90.00
#
_symmetry.space_group_name_H-M   'P 1'
#
loop_
_entity.id
_entity.type
_entity.pdbx_description
1 polymer ?
#
loop_
_entity_poly.entity_id
_entity_poly.type
_entity_poly.pdbx_seq_one_letter_code
_entity_poly.pdbx_strand_id
1 'polypeptide(L)'
;MPELNLWNHTIRFIREGNGSWIFYNGKQVFVNEVGARIIELASKGFLDEEIAKQIMLEFHVDEDKVKADITFLKNKLFSSVSDKMGDNKSDVDLSEDSIGVVVIGAGPAGIIAAGTAANYIQTSGSAKKVILLDPAPGGLLTAVPSITMSLLPGMAFRSDVLLDRLWQVINDTGVTLIREEVVEIIKSKDSFTIVSTYNSFKTDALIFAIGMTDKFYRSVIGMPNVFDSLMLRSPKAFERFKDSRVTVYGAWPGLKPLIEYLKRFITELNIVILPDYTGQPPSEAIIGEVVDWEVKGGFLSQVTILTEKVYCKIPVYNYSIFDISYFRPRLPKIVGELNIYKQGFLIIGVWGECQVPGVFGCGDCCVGTFGVNSAITFGQRAGLMAARYVVGQNLKAELCILPFQQRDHFIF
;
A
#
# COMPACT_ATOMS: atom_id res chain seq x y z
N MET A 1 31.80 3.17 17.36
CA MET A 1 31.28 2.17 16.39
C MET A 1 31.64 0.80 16.94
N PRO A 2 30.73 -0.17 17.04
CA PRO A 2 31.14 -1.53 17.31
C PRO A 2 31.94 -2.04 16.10
N GLU A 3 33.14 -2.57 16.34
CA GLU A 3 33.96 -3.23 15.34
C GLU A 3 33.95 -4.73 15.65
N LEU A 4 33.68 -5.55 14.63
CA LEU A 4 33.77 -7.01 14.75
C LEU A 4 34.87 -7.48 13.79
N ASN A 5 35.95 -8.04 14.36
CA ASN A 5 37.03 -8.60 13.55
C ASN A 5 36.67 -10.03 13.17
N LEU A 6 36.42 -10.24 11.88
CA LEU A 6 36.17 -11.55 11.28
C LEU A 6 37.17 -11.73 10.14
N TRP A 7 37.95 -12.82 10.20
CA TRP A 7 38.81 -13.30 9.10
C TRP A 7 39.78 -12.25 8.52
N ASN A 8 40.60 -11.62 9.38
CA ASN A 8 41.61 -10.61 8.99
C ASN A 8 41.07 -9.40 8.20
N HIS A 9 39.76 -9.18 8.20
CA HIS A 9 39.11 -8.03 7.59
C HIS A 9 38.30 -7.28 8.66
N THR A 10 38.52 -5.97 8.75
CA THR A 10 37.75 -5.09 9.63
C THR A 10 36.42 -4.77 8.96
N ILE A 11 35.33 -5.39 9.44
CA ILE A 11 33.98 -5.06 8.99
C ILE A 11 33.49 -3.89 9.83
N ARG A 12 33.25 -2.75 9.18
CA ARG A 12 32.74 -1.54 9.85
C ARG A 12 31.23 -1.47 9.74
N PHE A 13 30.59 -1.27 10.89
CA PHE A 13 29.16 -1.13 11.01
C PHE A 13 28.80 0.36 10.97
N ILE A 14 28.13 0.77 9.90
CA ILE A 14 27.59 2.12 9.79
C ILE A 14 26.09 2.02 10.01
N ARG A 15 25.64 2.63 11.11
CA ARG A 15 24.22 2.80 11.40
C ARG A 15 23.76 4.07 10.69
N GLU A 16 22.85 3.94 9.73
CA GLU A 16 22.22 5.10 9.11
C GLU A 16 21.20 5.74 10.07
N GLY A 17 20.92 7.02 9.87
CA GLY A 17 19.98 7.80 10.69
C GLY A 17 18.53 7.28 10.68
N ASN A 18 18.21 6.34 9.77
CA ASN A 18 16.91 5.67 9.64
C ASN A 18 16.84 4.30 10.35
N GLY A 19 17.94 3.83 10.97
CA GLY A 19 18.01 2.54 11.67
C GLY A 19 18.51 1.35 10.82
N SER A 20 18.83 1.55 9.54
CA SER A 20 19.39 0.52 8.66
C SER A 20 20.89 0.30 8.90
N TRP A 21 21.38 -0.91 8.57
CA TRP A 21 22.79 -1.30 8.66
C TRP A 21 23.40 -1.50 7.27
N ILE A 22 24.55 -0.87 7.03
CA ILE A 22 25.35 -1.06 5.83
C ILE A 22 26.61 -1.86 6.18
N PHE A 23 26.91 -2.88 5.37
CA PHE A 23 28.10 -3.73 5.53
C PHE A 23 29.20 -3.30 4.56
N TYR A 24 30.38 -3.00 5.11
CA TYR A 24 31.55 -2.63 4.31
C TYR A 24 32.77 -3.46 4.73
N ASN A 25 33.31 -4.25 3.80
CA ASN A 25 34.51 -5.07 4.01
C ASN A 25 35.78 -4.50 3.36
N GLY A 26 35.74 -3.24 2.88
CA GLY A 26 36.87 -2.61 2.19
C GLY A 26 36.90 -2.80 0.66
N LYS A 27 36.07 -3.67 0.07
CA LYS A 27 36.00 -3.88 -1.39
C LYS A 27 34.59 -3.88 -1.98
N GLN A 28 33.56 -4.27 -1.24
CA GLN A 28 32.16 -4.33 -1.71
C GLN A 28 31.17 -3.87 -0.62
N VAL A 29 30.03 -3.35 -1.07
CA VAL A 29 28.87 -2.99 -0.23
C VAL A 29 27.79 -4.06 -0.44
N PHE A 30 27.40 -4.76 0.61
CA PHE A 30 26.32 -5.73 0.55
C PHE A 30 25.05 -5.10 1.14
N VAL A 31 23.96 -5.11 0.37
CA VAL A 31 22.62 -4.76 0.83
C VAL A 31 21.79 -6.03 0.70
N ASN A 32 21.77 -6.87 1.73
CA ASN A 32 20.92 -8.04 1.76
C ASN A 32 19.79 -7.81 2.75
N GLU A 33 18.55 -7.70 2.25
CA GLU A 33 17.32 -7.58 3.04
C GLU A 33 17.16 -8.73 4.05
N VAL A 34 17.64 -9.93 3.73
CA VAL A 34 17.61 -11.11 4.60
C VAL A 34 18.51 -10.90 5.82
N GLY A 35 19.72 -10.37 5.62
CA GLY A 35 20.64 -10.05 6.72
C GLY A 35 20.09 -8.95 7.62
N ALA A 36 19.49 -7.91 7.02
CA ALA A 36 18.84 -6.84 7.77
C ALA A 36 17.66 -7.36 8.61
N ARG A 37 16.86 -8.29 8.06
CA ARG A 37 15.71 -8.87 8.75
C ARG A 37 16.10 -9.83 9.88
N ILE A 38 17.14 -10.64 9.69
CA ILE A 38 17.69 -11.52 10.74
C ILE A 38 18.18 -10.69 11.93
N ILE A 39 18.90 -9.59 11.67
CA ILE A 39 19.39 -8.68 12.70
C ILE A 39 18.23 -7.94 13.39
N GLU A 40 17.22 -7.50 12.64
CA GLU A 40 16.03 -6.88 13.21
C GLU A 40 15.32 -7.81 14.19
N LEU A 41 15.13 -9.08 13.81
CA LEU A 41 14.49 -10.10 14.65
C LEU A 41 15.32 -10.42 15.90
N ALA A 42 16.65 -10.54 15.76
CA ALA A 42 17.53 -10.76 16.90
C ALA A 42 17.53 -9.57 17.88
N SER A 43 17.59 -8.33 17.35
CA SER A 43 17.59 -7.11 18.17
C SER A 43 16.30 -6.87 18.97
N LYS A 44 15.19 -7.46 18.50
CA LYS A 44 13.89 -7.42 19.17
C LYS A 44 13.65 -8.64 20.08
N GLY A 45 14.66 -9.51 20.25
CA GLY A 45 14.60 -10.69 21.10
C GLY A 45 13.81 -11.88 20.53
N PHE A 46 13.44 -11.82 19.24
CA PHE A 46 12.69 -12.88 18.56
C PHE A 46 13.58 -14.00 18.01
N LEU A 47 14.89 -13.78 17.96
CA LEU A 47 15.88 -14.74 17.48
C LEU A 47 17.09 -14.71 18.41
N ASP A 48 17.53 -15.88 18.86
CA ASP A 48 18.73 -15.99 19.69
C ASP A 48 19.97 -15.53 18.91
N GLU A 49 20.85 -14.79 19.59
CA GLU A 49 21.99 -14.13 18.96
C GLU A 49 23.00 -15.13 18.36
N GLU A 50 23.20 -16.29 18.98
CA GLU A 50 24.08 -17.34 18.47
C GLU A 50 23.45 -18.11 17.31
N ILE A 51 22.13 -18.28 17.32
CA ILE A 51 21.38 -18.84 16.20
C ILE A 51 21.42 -17.89 14.99
N ALA A 52 21.26 -16.58 15.21
CA ALA A 52 21.37 -15.58 14.16
C ALA A 52 22.77 -15.60 13.50
N LYS A 53 23.83 -15.78 14.30
CA LYS A 53 25.22 -15.93 13.82
C LYS A 53 25.42 -17.20 13.02
N GLN A 54 24.89 -18.34 13.46
CA GLN A 54 24.95 -19.61 12.72
C GLN A 54 24.23 -19.53 11.36
N ILE A 55 23.02 -18.94 11.34
CA ILE A 55 22.26 -18.73 10.10
C ILE A 55 23.09 -17.89 9.12
N MET A 56 23.70 -16.80 9.60
CA MET A 56 24.56 -15.97 8.76
C MET A 56 25.85 -16.67 8.29
N LEU A 57 26.35 -17.67 9.04
CA LEU A 57 27.52 -18.49 8.68
C LEU A 57 27.20 -19.57 7.63
N GLU A 58 25.99 -20.13 7.61
CA GLU A 58 25.58 -21.16 6.64
C GLU A 58 25.29 -20.59 5.24
N PHE A 59 25.01 -19.29 5.09
CA PHE A 59 24.75 -18.63 3.81
C PHE A 59 26.02 -18.29 3.00
N HIS A 60 26.90 -19.26 2.78
CA HIS A 60 27.79 -19.27 1.61
C HIS A 60 26.98 -19.79 0.40
N VAL A 61 26.58 -18.85 -0.45
CA VAL A 61 25.34 -18.90 -1.25
C VAL A 61 25.41 -19.90 -2.42
N ASP A 62 24.53 -20.91 -2.36
CA ASP A 62 23.95 -21.61 -3.50
C ASP A 62 22.43 -21.36 -3.48
N GLU A 63 21.92 -20.65 -4.49
CA GLU A 63 20.58 -20.06 -4.57
C GLU A 63 19.44 -21.08 -4.48
N ASP A 64 19.66 -22.31 -4.96
CA ASP A 64 18.62 -23.35 -5.00
C ASP A 64 18.44 -24.05 -3.66
N LYS A 65 19.49 -24.11 -2.82
CA LYS A 65 19.40 -24.59 -1.43
C LYS A 65 18.66 -23.60 -0.53
N VAL A 66 18.85 -22.31 -0.75
CA VAL A 66 18.20 -21.23 0.02
C VAL A 66 16.66 -21.34 -0.05
N LYS A 67 16.09 -21.70 -1.19
CA LYS A 67 14.63 -21.85 -1.34
C LYS A 67 14.06 -23.04 -0.55
N ALA A 68 14.77 -24.16 -0.53
CA ALA A 68 14.36 -25.35 0.22
C ALA A 68 14.45 -25.11 1.74
N ASP A 69 15.53 -24.47 2.19
CA ASP A 69 15.80 -24.24 3.61
C ASP A 69 14.94 -23.12 4.21
N ILE A 70 14.51 -22.12 3.42
CA ILE A 70 13.49 -21.14 3.84
C ILE A 70 12.16 -21.82 4.16
N THR A 71 11.77 -22.83 3.38
CA THR A 71 10.52 -23.58 3.60
C THR A 71 10.61 -24.41 4.88
N PHE A 72 11.75 -25.03 5.13
CA PHE A 72 12.04 -25.77 6.35
C PHE A 72 12.07 -24.86 7.60
N LEU A 73 12.72 -23.70 7.52
CA LEU A 73 12.80 -22.72 8.61
C LEU A 73 11.45 -22.07 8.91
N LYS A 74 10.62 -21.79 7.89
CA LYS A 74 9.23 -21.35 8.09
C LYS A 74 8.48 -22.37 8.94
N ASN A 75 8.50 -23.65 8.55
CA ASN A 75 7.79 -24.72 9.26
C ASN A 75 8.27 -24.92 10.71
N LYS A 76 9.57 -24.74 10.97
CA LYS A 76 10.17 -24.86 12.31
C LYS A 76 9.94 -23.64 13.20
N LEU A 77 9.84 -22.43 12.62
CA LEU A 77 9.38 -21.24 13.33
C LEU A 77 7.90 -21.38 13.71
N PHE A 78 7.05 -21.85 12.79
CA PHE A 78 5.61 -22.04 13.04
C PHE A 78 5.31 -22.94 14.25
N SER A 79 6.02 -24.06 14.40
CA SER A 79 5.83 -24.96 15.56
C SER A 79 6.35 -24.39 16.88
N SER A 80 7.35 -23.50 16.85
CA SER A 80 7.91 -22.90 18.06
C SER A 80 7.12 -21.68 18.57
N VAL A 81 6.36 -21.02 17.68
CA VAL A 81 5.53 -19.85 18.00
C VAL A 81 4.17 -20.26 18.57
N SER A 82 3.59 -21.40 18.12
CA SER A 82 2.35 -21.93 18.70
C SER A 82 2.48 -22.29 20.17
N ASP A 83 3.66 -22.74 20.60
CA ASP A 83 3.90 -23.27 21.94
C ASP A 83 4.24 -22.18 22.97
N LYS A 84 4.45 -20.92 22.56
CA LYS A 84 4.93 -19.83 23.43
C LYS A 84 4.02 -18.60 23.53
N MET A 85 2.90 -18.53 22.81
CA MET A 85 1.95 -17.43 22.96
C MET A 85 0.83 -17.81 23.95
N GLY A 86 1.00 -17.38 25.20
CA GLY A 86 -0.05 -17.37 26.22
C GLY A 86 -1.21 -16.47 25.83
N ASP A 87 -2.40 -16.86 26.31
CA ASP A 87 -3.72 -16.30 26.04
C ASP A 87 -3.77 -14.76 25.98
N ASN A 88 -3.88 -14.25 24.75
CA ASN A 88 -4.68 -13.08 24.42
C ASN A 88 -5.41 -13.39 23.10
N LYS A 89 -6.18 -14.49 23.12
CA LYS A 89 -7.22 -14.72 22.12
C LYS A 89 -8.32 -13.71 22.39
N SER A 90 -8.59 -12.81 21.44
CA SER A 90 -9.96 -12.37 21.27
C SER A 90 -10.81 -13.63 21.07
N ASP A 91 -11.99 -13.71 21.71
CA ASP A 91 -12.93 -14.85 21.65
C ASP A 91 -13.54 -15.09 20.24
N VAL A 92 -12.86 -14.67 19.18
CA VAL A 92 -13.26 -14.89 17.81
C VAL A 92 -12.81 -16.29 17.41
N ASP A 93 -13.75 -17.23 17.32
CA ASP A 93 -13.53 -18.49 16.62
C ASP A 93 -13.11 -18.18 15.17
N LEU A 94 -11.81 -18.31 14.90
CA LEU A 94 -11.14 -18.16 13.60
C LEU A 94 -10.97 -19.51 12.91
N SER A 95 -11.78 -20.52 13.25
CA SER A 95 -11.78 -21.79 12.54
C SER A 95 -11.96 -21.56 11.04
N GLU A 96 -11.17 -22.29 10.23
CA GLU A 96 -10.99 -22.05 8.79
C GLU A 96 -12.31 -22.00 7.99
N ASP A 97 -13.35 -22.70 8.44
CA ASP A 97 -14.64 -22.76 7.75
C ASP A 97 -15.58 -21.60 8.10
N SER A 98 -15.28 -20.83 9.16
CA SER A 98 -16.14 -19.76 9.66
C SER A 98 -15.95 -18.42 8.92
N ILE A 99 -14.86 -18.24 8.17
CA ILE A 99 -14.54 -16.96 7.51
C ILE A 99 -15.11 -16.97 6.09
N GLY A 100 -16.00 -16.02 5.80
CA GLY A 100 -16.61 -15.88 4.48
C GLY A 100 -15.93 -14.83 3.61
N VAL A 101 -15.57 -13.68 4.20
CA VAL A 101 -14.96 -12.56 3.47
C VAL A 101 -13.71 -12.08 4.21
N VAL A 102 -12.63 -11.89 3.47
CA VAL A 102 -11.45 -11.15 3.93
C VAL A 102 -11.33 -9.85 3.13
N VAL A 103 -11.27 -8.74 3.85
CA VAL A 103 -11.04 -7.40 3.29
C VAL A 103 -9.60 -6.98 3.58
N ILE A 104 -8.87 -6.58 2.55
CA ILE A 104 -7.44 -6.22 2.66
C ILE A 104 -7.31 -4.72 2.44
N GLY A 105 -6.90 -4.01 3.49
CA GLY A 105 -6.82 -2.55 3.53
C GLY A 105 -7.98 -1.96 4.33
N ALA A 106 -7.67 -1.15 5.33
CA ALA A 106 -8.60 -0.54 6.29
C ALA A 106 -8.64 0.99 6.18
N GLY A 107 -8.58 1.50 4.94
CA GLY A 107 -9.03 2.86 4.64
C GLY A 107 -10.55 2.96 4.57
N PRO A 108 -11.10 4.11 4.15
CA PRO A 108 -12.56 4.31 4.06
C PRO A 108 -13.30 3.24 3.24
N ALA A 109 -12.73 2.84 2.10
CA ALA A 109 -13.32 1.80 1.25
C ALA A 109 -13.42 0.45 1.98
N GLY A 110 -12.32 0.01 2.60
CA GLY A 110 -12.26 -1.30 3.26
C GLY A 110 -13.10 -1.38 4.52
N ILE A 111 -13.13 -0.32 5.33
CA ILE A 111 -13.99 -0.24 6.51
C ILE A 111 -15.47 -0.39 6.11
N ILE A 112 -15.92 0.37 5.11
CA ILE A 112 -17.30 0.30 4.63
C ILE A 112 -17.59 -1.04 3.97
N ALA A 113 -16.66 -1.59 3.19
CA ALA A 113 -16.83 -2.90 2.57
C ALA A 113 -17.00 -4.00 3.62
N ALA A 114 -16.14 -4.00 4.64
CA ALA A 114 -16.19 -5.00 5.70
C ALA A 114 -17.50 -4.91 6.51
N GLY A 115 -17.88 -3.71 6.93
CA GLY A 115 -19.13 -3.50 7.66
C GLY A 115 -20.37 -3.84 6.84
N THR A 116 -20.40 -3.47 5.56
CA THR A 116 -21.50 -3.81 4.66
C THR A 116 -21.61 -5.32 4.48
N ALA A 117 -20.48 -5.99 4.27
CA ALA A 117 -20.46 -7.44 4.13
C ALA A 117 -20.94 -8.14 5.40
N ALA A 118 -20.46 -7.72 6.57
CA ALA A 118 -20.83 -8.30 7.85
C ALA A 118 -22.32 -8.15 8.14
N ASN A 119 -22.88 -6.95 7.97
CA ASN A 119 -24.31 -6.70 8.13
C ASN A 119 -25.15 -7.60 7.23
N TYR A 120 -24.76 -7.75 5.96
CA TYR A 120 -25.50 -8.58 5.01
C TYR A 120 -25.43 -10.07 5.37
N ILE A 121 -24.24 -10.56 5.70
CA ILE A 121 -24.05 -11.97 6.09
C ILE A 121 -24.88 -12.28 7.36
N GLN A 122 -24.85 -11.41 8.37
CA GLN A 122 -25.64 -11.60 9.60
C GLN A 122 -27.14 -11.60 9.32
N THR A 123 -27.63 -10.64 8.55
CA THR A 123 -29.07 -10.55 8.22
C THR A 123 -29.56 -11.66 7.31
N SER A 124 -28.66 -12.34 6.58
CA SER A 124 -28.98 -13.55 5.81
C SER A 124 -29.09 -14.82 6.66
N GLY A 125 -28.73 -14.77 7.95
CA GLY A 125 -28.71 -15.93 8.85
C GLY A 125 -27.49 -16.84 8.68
N SER A 126 -26.48 -16.43 7.91
CA SER A 126 -25.24 -17.18 7.74
C SER A 126 -24.32 -17.02 8.96
N ALA A 127 -23.66 -18.11 9.37
CA ALA A 127 -22.67 -18.12 10.45
C ALA A 127 -21.29 -17.63 10.02
N LYS A 128 -21.12 -17.27 8.73
CA LYS A 128 -19.85 -16.79 8.19
C LYS A 128 -19.47 -15.43 8.81
N LYS A 129 -18.17 -15.17 8.88
CA LYS A 129 -17.59 -13.96 9.47
C LYS A 129 -16.82 -13.15 8.44
N VAL A 130 -16.57 -11.89 8.77
CA VAL A 130 -15.76 -10.96 7.98
C VAL A 130 -14.53 -10.54 8.77
N ILE A 131 -13.37 -10.63 8.14
CA ILE A 131 -12.09 -10.15 8.67
C ILE A 131 -11.63 -8.95 7.85
N LEU A 132 -11.10 -7.94 8.54
CA LEU A 132 -10.45 -6.77 7.95
C LEU A 132 -8.96 -6.80 8.31
N LEU A 133 -8.07 -6.86 7.30
CA LEU A 133 -6.62 -6.93 7.46
C LEU A 133 -5.97 -5.61 7.05
N ASP A 134 -5.23 -4.96 7.95
CA ASP A 134 -4.38 -3.81 7.59
C ASP A 134 -3.30 -3.58 8.67
N PRO A 135 -2.01 -3.46 8.30
CA PRO A 135 -0.93 -3.23 9.27
C PRO A 135 -0.98 -1.84 9.92
N ALA A 136 -1.54 -0.84 9.24
CA ALA A 136 -1.65 0.55 9.68
C ALA A 136 -3.04 1.16 9.32
N PRO A 137 -4.10 0.74 10.04
CA PRO A 137 -5.48 1.09 9.72
C PRO A 137 -5.77 2.59 9.67
N GLY A 138 -6.77 2.96 8.85
CA GLY A 138 -7.25 4.33 8.63
C GLY A 138 -6.81 4.95 7.29
N GLY A 139 -5.85 4.32 6.60
CA GLY A 139 -5.41 4.75 5.27
C GLY A 139 -4.89 6.19 5.24
N LEU A 140 -5.07 6.87 4.09
CA LEU A 140 -4.60 8.25 3.88
C LEU A 140 -5.27 9.28 4.79
N LEU A 141 -6.46 9.01 5.32
CA LEU A 141 -7.14 9.93 6.26
C LEU A 141 -6.32 10.18 7.53
N THR A 142 -5.44 9.24 7.92
CA THR A 142 -4.55 9.41 9.06
C THR A 142 -3.47 10.47 8.85
N ALA A 143 -3.19 10.84 7.59
CA ALA A 143 -2.10 11.73 7.22
C ALA A 143 -2.58 13.11 6.74
N VAL A 144 -3.90 13.34 6.64
CA VAL A 144 -4.46 14.63 6.23
C VAL A 144 -5.38 15.19 7.33
N PRO A 145 -5.30 16.48 7.68
CA PRO A 145 -6.12 17.05 8.77
C PRO A 145 -7.59 17.23 8.38
N SER A 146 -7.86 17.49 7.10
CA SER A 146 -9.20 17.66 6.57
C SER A 146 -9.31 17.20 5.13
N ILE A 147 -10.50 16.76 4.74
CA ILE A 147 -10.83 16.40 3.37
C ILE A 147 -11.98 17.26 2.83
N THR A 148 -11.99 17.51 1.53
CA THR A 148 -13.13 18.09 0.83
C THR A 148 -13.80 17.02 -0.01
N MET A 149 -15.12 16.88 0.10
CA MET A 149 -15.89 15.98 -0.73
C MET A 149 -16.17 16.65 -2.07
N SER A 150 -15.78 16.03 -3.19
CA SER A 150 -15.91 16.66 -4.52
C SER A 150 -17.35 17.02 -4.91
N LEU A 151 -18.34 16.36 -4.30
CA LEU A 151 -19.77 16.62 -4.49
C LEU A 151 -20.32 17.74 -3.59
N LEU A 152 -19.54 18.23 -2.62
CA LEU A 152 -19.92 19.27 -1.67
C LEU A 152 -18.86 20.38 -1.66
N PRO A 153 -18.81 21.23 -2.71
CA PRO A 153 -17.84 22.30 -2.80
C PRO A 153 -17.93 23.24 -1.58
N GLY A 154 -16.78 23.55 -0.97
CA GLY A 154 -16.71 24.42 0.21
C GLY A 154 -16.97 23.72 1.55
N MET A 155 -17.33 22.43 1.56
CA MET A 155 -17.43 21.65 2.79
C MET A 155 -16.15 20.85 3.03
N ALA A 156 -15.39 21.27 4.04
CA ALA A 156 -14.26 20.53 4.56
C ALA A 156 -14.69 19.75 5.82
N PHE A 157 -14.32 18.47 5.87
CA PHE A 157 -14.54 17.60 7.02
C PHE A 157 -13.20 17.33 7.68
N ARG A 158 -13.17 17.37 9.01
CA ARG A 158 -12.00 16.91 9.76
C ARG A 158 -11.84 15.41 9.57
N SER A 159 -10.64 14.97 9.21
CA SER A 159 -10.40 13.57 8.86
C SER A 159 -10.49 12.64 10.06
N ASP A 160 -10.10 13.12 11.25
CA ASP A 160 -10.18 12.38 12.51
C ASP A 160 -11.64 12.07 12.87
N VAL A 161 -12.52 13.07 12.81
CA VAL A 161 -13.95 12.92 13.08
C VAL A 161 -14.59 11.93 12.09
N LEU A 162 -14.23 12.01 10.80
CA LEU A 162 -14.72 11.05 9.82
C LEU A 162 -14.21 9.64 10.11
N LEU A 163 -12.93 9.50 10.46
CA LEU A 163 -12.33 8.20 10.75
C LEU A 163 -12.97 7.55 11.97
N ASP A 164 -13.26 8.32 13.03
CA ASP A 164 -14.00 7.84 14.21
C ASP A 164 -15.39 7.29 13.82
N ARG A 165 -16.10 8.00 12.93
CA ARG A 165 -17.41 7.56 12.41
C ARG A 165 -17.30 6.30 11.56
N LEU A 166 -16.24 6.17 10.77
CA LEU A 166 -15.98 4.96 10.00
C LEU A 166 -15.69 3.78 10.94
N TRP A 167 -14.88 3.98 11.98
CA TRP A 167 -14.60 2.92 12.96
C TRP A 167 -15.84 2.44 13.71
N GLN A 168 -16.82 3.33 13.93
CA GLN A 168 -18.10 2.95 14.50
C GLN A 168 -18.79 1.85 13.68
N VAL A 169 -18.64 1.83 12.35
CA VAL A 169 -19.17 0.77 11.50
C VAL A 169 -18.58 -0.59 11.88
N ILE A 170 -17.28 -0.67 12.16
CA ILE A 170 -16.62 -1.93 12.56
C ILE A 170 -17.10 -2.37 13.93
N ASN A 171 -17.22 -1.43 14.87
CA ASN A 171 -17.70 -1.70 16.23
C ASN A 171 -19.14 -2.23 16.22
N ASP A 172 -20.01 -1.60 15.44
CA ASP A 172 -21.43 -1.93 15.39
C ASP A 172 -21.70 -3.26 14.66
N THR A 173 -20.79 -3.69 13.78
CA THR A 173 -20.95 -4.90 12.96
C THR A 173 -20.19 -6.12 13.49
N GLY A 174 -19.31 -5.94 14.47
CA GLY A 174 -18.50 -7.04 15.02
C GLY A 174 -17.44 -7.58 14.05
N VAL A 175 -17.08 -6.81 13.01
CA VAL A 175 -15.98 -7.16 12.11
C VAL A 175 -14.68 -7.27 12.90
N THR A 176 -13.93 -8.35 12.67
CA THR A 176 -12.63 -8.54 13.33
C THR A 176 -11.54 -7.82 12.54
N LEU A 177 -10.96 -6.77 13.13
CA LEU A 177 -9.78 -6.09 12.60
C LEU A 177 -8.51 -6.82 13.05
N ILE A 178 -7.69 -7.23 12.09
CA ILE A 178 -6.38 -7.86 12.31
C ILE A 178 -5.30 -6.95 11.73
N ARG A 179 -4.33 -6.59 12.59
CA ARG A 179 -3.26 -5.63 12.25
C ARG A 179 -2.05 -6.33 11.63
N GLU A 180 -2.23 -6.86 10.44
CA GLU A 180 -1.21 -7.61 9.72
C GLU A 180 -1.12 -7.23 8.25
N GLU A 181 0.07 -7.36 7.69
CA GLU A 181 0.30 -7.21 6.26
C GLU A 181 0.05 -8.54 5.56
N VAL A 182 -0.71 -8.52 4.46
CA VAL A 182 -0.92 -9.68 3.59
C VAL A 182 0.29 -9.82 2.66
N VAL A 183 0.94 -10.97 2.72
CA VAL A 183 2.17 -11.26 1.95
C VAL A 183 1.83 -11.98 0.65
N GLU A 184 0.93 -12.96 0.73
CA GLU A 184 0.61 -13.86 -0.37
C GLU A 184 -0.84 -14.32 -0.26
N ILE A 185 -1.46 -14.56 -1.41
CA ILE A 185 -2.79 -15.14 -1.50
C ILE A 185 -2.72 -16.32 -2.46
N ILE A 186 -3.12 -17.49 -1.97
CA ILE A 186 -3.10 -18.74 -2.72
C ILE A 186 -4.55 -19.07 -3.08
N LYS A 187 -4.83 -19.11 -4.38
CA LYS A 187 -6.15 -19.48 -4.88
C LYS A 187 -6.28 -21.00 -4.96
N SER A 188 -7.35 -21.49 -4.35
CA SER A 188 -7.86 -22.85 -4.55
C SER A 188 -9.07 -22.82 -5.49
N LYS A 189 -9.64 -23.99 -5.81
CA LYS A 189 -10.77 -24.09 -6.77
C LYS A 189 -11.95 -23.18 -6.42
N ASP A 190 -12.37 -23.20 -5.16
CA ASP A 190 -13.58 -22.51 -4.67
C ASP A 190 -13.30 -21.67 -3.39
N SER A 191 -12.03 -21.40 -3.07
CA SER A 191 -11.64 -20.63 -1.88
C SER A 191 -10.26 -20.01 -2.03
N PHE A 192 -9.87 -19.15 -1.10
CA PHE A 192 -8.59 -18.48 -1.04
C PHE A 192 -7.93 -18.70 0.32
N THR A 193 -6.62 -18.90 0.32
CA THR A 193 -5.78 -18.88 1.52
C THR A 193 -4.98 -17.59 1.54
N ILE A 194 -5.17 -16.78 2.59
CA ILE A 194 -4.51 -15.49 2.81
C ILE A 194 -3.39 -15.70 3.80
N VAL A 195 -2.16 -15.55 3.33
CA VAL A 195 -0.96 -15.61 4.18
C VAL A 195 -0.60 -14.19 4.57
N SER A 196 -0.68 -13.89 5.86
CA SER A 196 -0.26 -12.61 6.44
C SER A 196 1.05 -12.74 7.21
N THR A 197 1.46 -11.66 7.87
CA THR A 197 2.73 -11.62 8.61
C THR A 197 2.82 -12.68 9.71
N TYR A 198 1.72 -12.97 10.40
CA TYR A 198 1.70 -13.89 11.54
C TYR A 198 0.70 -15.05 11.41
N ASN A 199 -0.27 -14.94 10.49
CA ASN A 199 -1.38 -15.87 10.39
C ASN A 199 -1.63 -16.34 8.95
N SER A 200 -2.51 -17.34 8.84
CA SER A 200 -3.11 -17.75 7.58
C SER A 200 -4.61 -17.92 7.73
N PHE A 201 -5.39 -17.42 6.78
CA PHE A 201 -6.84 -17.47 6.81
C PHE A 201 -7.36 -18.13 5.54
N LYS A 202 -8.37 -19.00 5.66
CA LYS A 202 -9.13 -19.47 4.50
C LYS A 202 -10.40 -18.66 4.36
N THR A 203 -10.80 -18.32 3.14
CA THR A 203 -12.00 -17.51 2.88
C THR A 203 -12.62 -17.88 1.54
N ASP A 204 -13.93 -17.66 1.43
CA ASP A 204 -14.67 -17.89 0.19
C ASP A 204 -14.57 -16.68 -0.76
N ALA A 205 -14.42 -15.47 -0.20
CA ALA A 205 -14.32 -14.22 -0.96
C ALA A 205 -13.25 -13.26 -0.44
N LEU A 206 -12.78 -12.39 -1.34
CA LEU A 206 -11.76 -11.38 -1.10
C LEU A 206 -12.17 -10.01 -1.59
N ILE A 207 -11.83 -8.97 -0.83
CA ILE A 207 -11.96 -7.58 -1.24
C ILE A 207 -10.62 -6.87 -1.12
N PHE A 208 -10.09 -6.36 -2.22
CA PHE A 208 -8.94 -5.46 -2.23
C PHE A 208 -9.37 -4.01 -2.01
N ALA A 209 -8.92 -3.43 -0.91
CA ALA A 209 -9.18 -2.04 -0.50
C ALA A 209 -7.88 -1.34 -0.02
N ILE A 210 -6.75 -1.70 -0.63
CA ILE A 210 -5.40 -1.33 -0.20
C ILE A 210 -4.99 0.13 -0.52
N GLY A 211 -5.84 0.87 -1.24
CA GLY A 211 -5.59 2.26 -1.62
C GLY A 211 -4.43 2.43 -2.62
N MET A 212 -3.96 3.66 -2.78
CA MET A 212 -2.82 4.01 -3.64
C MET A 212 -1.87 4.95 -2.88
N THR A 213 -0.72 4.47 -2.42
CA THR A 213 0.32 5.34 -1.84
C THR A 213 1.61 4.56 -1.65
N ASP A 214 2.74 5.28 -1.63
CA ASP A 214 4.01 4.76 -1.17
C ASP A 214 4.37 5.36 0.21
N LYS A 215 5.48 4.90 0.77
CA LYS A 215 5.98 5.37 2.06
C LYS A 215 6.35 6.86 2.02
N PHE A 216 6.88 7.35 0.90
CA PHE A 216 7.31 8.73 0.75
C PHE A 216 6.12 9.68 0.82
N TYR A 217 5.16 9.54 -0.09
CA TYR A 217 3.97 10.36 -0.15
C TYR A 217 3.20 10.34 1.16
N ARG A 218 3.00 9.15 1.76
CA ARG A 218 2.31 9.03 3.06
C ARG A 218 2.99 9.81 4.19
N SER A 219 4.30 10.00 4.13
CA SER A 219 5.05 10.73 5.16
C SER A 219 5.05 12.25 4.97
N VAL A 220 4.77 12.73 3.76
CA VAL A 220 4.82 14.17 3.42
C VAL A 220 3.45 14.77 3.11
N ILE A 221 2.45 13.93 2.82
CA ILE A 221 1.06 14.38 2.63
C ILE A 221 0.58 15.11 3.90
N GLY A 222 -0.14 16.21 3.71
CA GLY A 222 -0.60 17.08 4.80
C GLY A 222 0.40 18.18 5.19
N MET A 223 1.65 18.15 4.71
CA MET A 223 2.57 19.27 4.88
C MET A 223 2.07 20.51 4.09
N PRO A 224 2.28 21.74 4.59
CA PRO A 224 1.68 22.94 4.00
C PRO A 224 2.09 23.24 2.55
N ASN A 225 3.23 22.72 2.11
CA ASN A 225 3.76 22.93 0.76
C ASN A 225 3.66 21.70 -0.16
N VAL A 226 3.01 20.63 0.31
CA VAL A 226 2.85 19.37 -0.42
C VAL A 226 1.42 19.23 -0.88
N PHE A 227 1.24 18.89 -2.14
CA PHE A 227 -0.07 18.79 -2.77
C PHE A 227 -0.13 17.62 -3.73
N ASP A 228 -1.31 17.05 -3.93
CA ASP A 228 -1.57 16.19 -5.07
C ASP A 228 -2.38 16.91 -6.15
N SER A 229 -2.35 16.39 -7.38
CA SER A 229 -3.11 16.97 -8.49
C SER A 229 -4.63 16.88 -8.29
N LEU A 230 -5.12 15.99 -7.42
CA LEU A 230 -6.55 15.92 -7.05
C LEU A 230 -6.98 17.10 -6.17
N MET A 231 -6.06 17.69 -5.40
CA MET A 231 -6.26 18.94 -4.67
C MET A 231 -6.30 20.18 -5.60
N LEU A 232 -5.82 20.05 -6.84
CA LEU A 232 -5.67 21.15 -7.80
C LEU A 232 -6.84 21.27 -8.79
N ARG A 233 -8.01 20.72 -8.47
CA ARG A 233 -9.19 20.67 -9.37
C ARG A 233 -9.83 22.02 -9.69
N SER A 234 -9.30 23.13 -9.19
CA SER A 234 -9.75 24.49 -9.53
C SER A 234 -8.60 25.28 -10.16
N PRO A 235 -8.82 25.99 -11.28
CA PRO A 235 -7.87 26.95 -11.81
C PRO A 235 -7.33 27.94 -10.78
N LYS A 236 -8.18 28.38 -9.83
CA LYS A 236 -7.78 29.28 -8.74
C LYS A 236 -6.77 28.66 -7.77
N ALA A 237 -6.75 27.33 -7.65
CA ALA A 237 -5.76 26.64 -6.81
C ALA A 237 -4.33 26.85 -7.33
N PHE A 238 -4.16 27.11 -8.63
CA PHE A 238 -2.86 27.37 -9.23
C PHE A 238 -2.33 28.79 -8.97
N GLU A 239 -3.19 29.76 -8.67
CA GLU A 239 -2.77 31.14 -8.37
C GLU A 239 -1.84 31.21 -7.16
N ARG A 240 -1.94 30.27 -6.22
CA ARG A 240 -1.04 30.20 -5.06
C ARG A 240 0.41 29.87 -5.43
N PHE A 241 0.64 29.33 -6.62
CA PHE A 241 1.98 29.01 -7.13
C PHE A 241 2.56 30.16 -7.96
N LYS A 242 1.87 31.30 -8.03
CA LYS A 242 2.33 32.47 -8.77
C LYS A 242 3.72 32.90 -8.28
N ASP A 243 4.62 33.11 -9.24
CA ASP A 243 6.00 33.54 -9.03
C ASP A 243 6.85 32.59 -8.16
N SER A 244 6.39 31.33 -8.00
CA SER A 244 7.04 30.33 -7.14
C SER A 244 7.83 29.29 -7.93
N ARG A 245 8.69 28.54 -7.24
CA ARG A 245 9.39 27.38 -7.81
C ARG A 245 8.71 26.10 -7.35
N VAL A 246 8.53 25.13 -8.24
CA VAL A 246 7.75 23.91 -7.96
C VAL A 246 8.49 22.65 -8.37
N THR A 247 8.45 21.62 -7.52
CA THR A 247 8.88 20.26 -7.85
C THR A 247 7.65 19.39 -8.10
N VAL A 248 7.63 18.70 -9.24
CA VAL A 248 6.50 17.86 -9.65
C VAL A 248 6.95 16.41 -9.76
N TYR A 249 6.18 15.49 -9.17
CA TYR A 249 6.41 14.04 -9.15
C TYR A 249 5.31 13.32 -9.92
N GLY A 250 5.66 12.37 -10.80
CA GLY A 250 4.65 11.57 -11.51
C GLY A 250 5.22 10.68 -12.60
N ALA A 251 4.36 10.22 -13.50
CA ALA A 251 4.73 9.57 -14.74
C ALA A 251 4.21 10.38 -15.94
N TRP A 252 5.03 10.50 -16.99
CA TRP A 252 4.58 11.06 -18.26
C TRP A 252 3.62 10.05 -18.96
N PRO A 253 2.78 10.37 -19.96
CA PRO A 253 2.29 11.66 -20.45
C PRO A 253 1.19 12.30 -19.59
N GLY A 254 0.67 11.62 -18.55
CA GLY A 254 -0.37 12.16 -17.66
C GLY A 254 0.07 13.45 -16.96
N LEU A 255 1.37 13.59 -16.73
CA LEU A 255 1.99 14.79 -16.18
C LEU A 255 2.00 16.01 -17.14
N LYS A 256 1.95 15.79 -18.46
CA LYS A 256 2.18 16.83 -19.46
C LYS A 256 1.16 17.99 -19.36
N PRO A 257 -0.17 17.75 -19.34
CA PRO A 257 -1.14 18.83 -19.26
C PRO A 257 -0.98 19.66 -17.98
N LEU A 258 -0.71 19.00 -16.85
CA LEU A 258 -0.46 19.66 -15.57
C LEU A 258 0.75 20.60 -15.65
N ILE A 259 1.87 20.13 -16.20
CA ILE A 259 3.08 20.94 -16.37
C ILE A 259 2.84 22.13 -17.30
N GLU A 260 2.20 21.91 -18.45
CA GLU A 260 1.91 22.98 -19.44
C GLU A 260 1.02 24.07 -18.84
N TYR A 261 0.07 23.69 -17.99
CA TYR A 261 -0.77 24.64 -17.28
C TYR A 261 -0.01 25.36 -16.16
N LEU A 262 0.76 24.63 -15.36
CA LEU A 262 1.51 25.15 -14.21
C LEU A 262 2.57 26.18 -14.64
N LYS A 263 3.24 25.97 -15.79
CA LYS A 263 4.23 26.89 -16.39
C LYS A 263 3.72 28.33 -16.60
N ARG A 264 2.40 28.56 -16.54
CA ARG A 264 1.78 29.91 -16.64
C ARG A 264 1.89 30.72 -15.35
N PHE A 265 2.21 30.07 -14.21
CA PHE A 265 2.20 30.68 -12.89
C PHE A 265 3.59 30.68 -12.23
N ILE A 266 4.41 29.67 -12.51
CA ILE A 266 5.67 29.42 -11.78
C ILE A 266 6.89 30.07 -12.45
N THR A 267 7.98 30.24 -11.70
CA THR A 267 9.28 30.73 -12.19
C THR A 267 10.23 29.59 -12.57
N GLU A 268 10.27 28.50 -11.79
CA GLU A 268 11.14 27.34 -12.04
C GLU A 268 10.43 26.03 -11.75
N LEU A 269 10.81 24.98 -12.48
CA LEU A 269 10.20 23.66 -12.42
C LEU A 269 11.28 22.58 -12.29
N ASN A 270 11.18 21.74 -11.26
CA ASN A 270 11.86 20.44 -11.21
C ASN A 270 10.84 19.35 -11.56
N ILE A 271 11.22 18.46 -12.48
CA ILE A 271 10.36 17.34 -12.90
C ILE A 271 11.02 16.04 -12.46
N VAL A 272 10.31 15.24 -11.69
CA VAL A 272 10.71 13.89 -11.26
C VAL A 272 9.75 12.88 -11.89
N ILE A 273 10.29 12.02 -12.75
CA ILE A 273 9.56 10.97 -13.45
C ILE A 273 9.93 9.60 -12.87
N LEU A 274 8.93 8.76 -12.62
CA LEU A 274 9.13 7.41 -12.13
C LEU A 274 9.79 6.50 -13.19
N PRO A 275 10.62 5.50 -12.79
CA PRO A 275 11.49 4.74 -13.70
C PRO A 275 10.78 3.93 -14.78
N ASP A 276 9.59 3.43 -14.49
CA ASP A 276 8.76 2.55 -15.32
C ASP A 276 7.82 3.33 -16.26
N TYR A 277 8.10 4.61 -16.47
CA TYR A 277 7.40 5.40 -17.47
C TYR A 277 7.64 4.88 -18.90
N THR A 278 6.57 4.75 -19.68
CA THR A 278 6.63 4.35 -21.10
C THR A 278 6.46 5.56 -22.04
N GLY A 279 7.57 6.05 -22.61
CA GLY A 279 7.63 6.97 -23.76
C GLY A 279 8.75 8.01 -23.62
N GLN A 280 8.64 9.16 -24.29
CA GLN A 280 9.69 10.19 -24.29
C GLN A 280 9.45 11.27 -23.21
N PRO A 281 10.27 11.32 -22.14
CA PRO A 281 10.16 12.34 -21.12
C PRO A 281 10.73 13.68 -21.62
N PRO A 282 10.38 14.81 -20.98
CA PRO A 282 11.08 16.08 -21.20
C PRO A 282 12.58 15.94 -20.96
N SER A 283 13.39 16.65 -21.73
CA SER A 283 14.85 16.65 -21.61
C SER A 283 15.36 17.05 -20.22
N GLU A 284 14.60 17.90 -19.54
CA GLU A 284 14.90 18.44 -18.22
C GLU A 284 14.41 17.54 -17.06
N ALA A 285 13.74 16.42 -17.37
CA ALA A 285 13.18 15.54 -16.34
C ALA A 285 14.23 14.61 -15.73
N ILE A 286 14.14 14.44 -14.42
CA ILE A 286 14.95 13.51 -13.64
C ILE A 286 14.17 12.20 -13.54
N ILE A 287 14.71 11.14 -14.12
CA ILE A 287 14.08 9.81 -14.12
C ILE A 287 14.69 9.00 -12.97
N GLY A 288 13.88 8.62 -12.00
CA GLY A 288 14.34 7.82 -10.87
C GLY A 288 13.31 7.67 -9.76
N GLU A 289 13.63 6.82 -8.79
CA GLU A 289 12.79 6.56 -7.62
C GLU A 289 13.25 7.39 -6.43
N VAL A 290 12.31 7.95 -5.67
CA VAL A 290 12.63 8.64 -4.41
C VAL A 290 12.95 7.60 -3.35
N VAL A 291 14.20 7.59 -2.88
CA VAL A 291 14.70 6.60 -1.92
C VAL A 291 14.93 7.17 -0.52
N ASP A 292 15.08 8.49 -0.40
CA ASP A 292 15.24 9.19 0.87
C ASP A 292 14.77 10.65 0.75
N TRP A 293 14.43 11.29 1.88
CA TRP A 293 13.93 12.67 1.91
C TRP A 293 14.20 13.36 3.24
N GLU A 294 14.42 14.68 3.17
CA GLU A 294 14.72 15.52 4.32
C GLU A 294 13.62 16.55 4.57
N VAL A 295 13.11 16.59 5.80
CA VAL A 295 12.11 17.55 6.27
C VAL A 295 12.78 18.55 7.21
N LYS A 296 12.67 19.85 6.91
CA LYS A 296 13.19 20.94 7.74
C LYS A 296 12.09 21.91 8.08
N GLY A 297 11.90 22.18 9.38
CA GLY A 297 10.89 23.13 9.85
C GLY A 297 9.45 22.79 9.44
N GLY A 298 9.14 21.51 9.22
CA GLY A 298 7.82 21.06 8.75
C GLY A 298 7.61 21.09 7.23
N PHE A 299 8.66 21.38 6.46
CA PHE A 299 8.61 21.41 4.99
C PHE A 299 9.54 20.36 4.39
N LEU A 300 9.09 19.71 3.32
CA LEU A 300 9.94 18.88 2.48
C LEU A 300 11.00 19.77 1.80
N SER A 301 12.26 19.52 2.09
CA SER A 301 13.39 20.39 1.71
C SER A 301 14.32 19.76 0.68
N GLN A 302 14.47 18.44 0.69
CA GLN A 302 15.33 17.70 -0.23
C GLN A 302 14.78 16.29 -0.44
N VAL A 303 14.97 15.76 -1.65
CA VAL A 303 14.78 14.35 -1.95
C VAL A 303 16.07 13.77 -2.51
N THR A 304 16.33 12.50 -2.19
CA THR A 304 17.36 11.70 -2.82
C THR A 304 16.68 10.76 -3.81
N ILE A 305 17.10 10.84 -5.06
CA ILE A 305 16.55 10.04 -6.16
C ILE A 305 17.59 9.03 -6.61
N LEU A 306 17.21 7.76 -6.64
CA LEU A 306 17.98 6.71 -7.27
C LEU A 306 17.65 6.67 -8.76
N THR A 307 18.62 7.07 -9.58
CA THR A 307 18.58 6.88 -11.03
C THR A 307 19.26 5.54 -11.38
N GLU A 308 19.21 5.09 -12.63
CA GLU A 308 19.87 3.84 -13.07
C GLU A 308 21.36 3.74 -12.70
N LYS A 309 22.04 4.87 -12.49
CA LYS A 309 23.50 4.91 -12.35
C LYS A 309 24.00 5.62 -11.10
N VAL A 310 23.22 6.53 -10.50
CA VAL A 310 23.69 7.43 -9.43
C VAL A 310 22.55 7.83 -8.49
N TYR A 311 22.90 8.10 -7.23
CA TYR A 311 22.04 8.80 -6.27
C TYR A 311 22.14 10.32 -6.48
N CYS A 312 21.04 10.96 -6.84
CA CYS A 312 20.94 12.38 -7.07
C CYS A 312 20.20 13.06 -5.93
N LYS A 313 20.90 13.93 -5.20
CA LYS A 313 20.30 14.79 -4.17
C LYS A 313 19.73 16.03 -4.83
N ILE A 314 18.41 16.22 -4.73
CA ILE A 314 17.70 17.29 -5.43
C ILE A 314 17.00 18.18 -4.40
N PRO A 315 17.30 19.49 -4.39
CA PRO A 315 16.56 20.42 -3.54
C PRO A 315 15.10 20.44 -3.98
N VAL A 316 14.21 20.33 -3.00
CA VAL A 316 12.78 20.54 -3.24
C VAL A 316 12.53 22.04 -3.22
N TYR A 317 11.81 22.52 -4.23
CA TYR A 317 11.47 23.93 -4.35
C TYR A 317 10.39 24.36 -3.35
N ASN A 318 9.81 25.56 -3.54
CA ASN A 318 8.82 26.12 -2.63
C ASN A 318 7.66 25.14 -2.38
N TYR A 319 7.24 24.42 -3.44
CA TYR A 319 6.12 23.49 -3.40
C TYR A 319 6.44 22.14 -4.04
N SER A 320 5.78 21.09 -3.57
CA SER A 320 5.78 19.75 -4.15
C SER A 320 4.38 19.40 -4.64
N ILE A 321 4.28 18.96 -5.89
CA ILE A 321 3.04 18.49 -6.49
C ILE A 321 3.21 17.04 -6.93
N PHE A 322 2.39 16.15 -6.40
CA PHE A 322 2.30 14.75 -6.78
C PHE A 322 1.15 14.57 -7.76
N ASP A 323 1.46 14.20 -9.00
CA ASP A 323 0.41 13.86 -9.96
C ASP A 323 -0.22 12.50 -9.62
N ILE A 324 -1.46 12.29 -10.04
CA ILE A 324 -2.16 11.02 -9.85
C ILE A 324 -1.40 9.83 -10.43
N SER A 325 -0.64 10.04 -11.50
CA SER A 325 0.23 9.03 -12.11
C SER A 325 1.42 8.61 -11.24
N TYR A 326 1.72 9.35 -10.18
CA TYR A 326 2.69 8.97 -9.17
C TYR A 326 2.20 7.77 -8.33
N PHE A 327 0.89 7.71 -8.07
CA PHE A 327 0.36 6.77 -7.10
C PHE A 327 0.19 5.37 -7.68
N ARG A 328 0.55 4.36 -6.88
CA ARG A 328 0.40 2.95 -7.26
C ARG A 328 -0.11 2.12 -6.10
N PRO A 329 -1.14 1.29 -6.31
CA PRO A 329 -1.49 0.26 -5.35
C PRO A 329 -0.41 -0.82 -5.33
N ARG A 330 -0.10 -1.33 -4.13
CA ARG A 330 0.83 -2.45 -3.92
C ARG A 330 0.03 -3.71 -3.62
N LEU A 331 -0.40 -4.41 -4.66
CA LEU A 331 -1.18 -5.64 -4.52
C LEU A 331 -0.30 -6.79 -3.97
N PRO A 332 -0.79 -7.59 -2.99
CA PRO A 332 -0.11 -8.79 -2.52
C PRO A 332 0.13 -9.81 -3.64
N LYS A 333 1.01 -10.79 -3.39
CA LYS A 333 1.28 -11.88 -4.34
C LYS A 333 0.06 -12.80 -4.51
N ILE A 334 -0.78 -12.44 -5.47
CA ILE A 334 -1.73 -13.27 -6.25
C ILE A 334 -1.88 -12.65 -7.65
N VAL A 335 -0.89 -11.82 -7.97
CA VAL A 335 -0.89 -10.87 -9.07
C VAL A 335 -0.32 -11.59 -10.28
N GLY A 336 -1.24 -12.03 -11.13
CA GLY A 336 -0.98 -12.80 -12.36
C GLY A 336 -2.27 -13.31 -12.97
N GLU A 337 -3.28 -13.59 -12.11
CA GLU A 337 -4.65 -13.89 -12.54
C GLU A 337 -5.57 -12.66 -12.53
N LEU A 338 -5.08 -11.51 -12.04
CA LEU A 338 -5.83 -10.27 -11.95
C LEU A 338 -5.62 -9.37 -13.17
N ASN A 339 -6.71 -8.83 -13.71
CA ASN A 339 -6.63 -7.79 -14.74
C ASN A 339 -6.16 -6.50 -14.06
N ILE A 340 -4.93 -6.11 -14.37
CA ILE A 340 -4.28 -4.95 -13.80
C ILE A 340 -3.99 -3.96 -14.93
N TYR A 341 -4.38 -2.71 -14.72
CA TYR A 341 -4.06 -1.60 -15.61
C TYR A 341 -2.56 -1.26 -15.49
N LYS A 342 -1.99 -0.60 -16.52
CA LYS A 342 -0.52 -0.44 -16.65
C LYS A 342 0.18 0.15 -15.42
N GLN A 343 -0.50 0.97 -14.62
CA GLN A 343 0.03 1.61 -13.40
C GLN A 343 -0.26 0.83 -12.09
N GLY A 344 -0.68 -0.44 -12.18
CA GLY A 344 -0.93 -1.31 -11.02
C GLY A 344 -2.37 -1.34 -10.52
N PHE A 345 -3.25 -0.50 -11.06
CA PHE A 345 -4.66 -0.42 -10.63
C PHE A 345 -5.48 -1.65 -11.03
N LEU A 346 -6.32 -2.12 -10.11
CA LEU A 346 -7.28 -3.20 -10.39
C LEU A 346 -8.34 -2.71 -11.37
N ILE A 347 -8.58 -3.50 -12.41
CA ILE A 347 -9.72 -3.33 -13.31
C ILE A 347 -10.90 -4.07 -12.68
N ILE A 348 -11.96 -3.32 -12.38
CA ILE A 348 -13.18 -3.84 -11.76
C ILE A 348 -14.40 -3.52 -12.62
N GLY A 349 -15.45 -4.32 -12.49
CA GLY A 349 -16.78 -3.99 -13.00
C GLY A 349 -17.51 -2.96 -12.13
N VAL A 350 -18.75 -2.65 -12.49
CA VAL A 350 -19.52 -1.56 -11.86
C VAL A 350 -19.89 -1.83 -10.40
N TRP A 351 -19.87 -3.11 -9.99
CA TRP A 351 -20.15 -3.57 -8.64
C TRP A 351 -18.91 -3.94 -7.84
N GLY A 352 -17.71 -3.67 -8.38
CA GLY A 352 -16.44 -3.98 -7.75
C GLY A 352 -15.93 -5.39 -8.04
N GLU A 353 -16.59 -6.17 -8.90
CA GLU A 353 -16.16 -7.49 -9.31
C GLU A 353 -14.85 -7.46 -10.11
N CYS A 354 -13.95 -8.41 -9.83
CA CYS A 354 -12.81 -8.71 -10.69
C CYS A 354 -13.16 -9.87 -11.64
N GLN A 355 -12.30 -10.15 -12.62
CA GLN A 355 -12.46 -11.32 -13.52
C GLN A 355 -12.30 -12.67 -12.80
N VAL A 356 -11.70 -12.70 -11.61
CA VAL A 356 -11.65 -13.91 -10.77
C VAL A 356 -12.91 -13.94 -9.90
N PRO A 357 -13.76 -14.98 -10.01
CA PRO A 357 -14.93 -15.14 -9.15
C PRO A 357 -14.55 -15.14 -7.67
N GLY A 358 -15.36 -14.47 -6.83
CA GLY A 358 -15.09 -14.33 -5.40
C GLY A 358 -14.08 -13.23 -5.06
N VAL A 359 -13.46 -12.58 -6.06
CA VAL A 359 -12.55 -11.45 -5.85
C VAL A 359 -13.21 -10.15 -6.26
N PHE A 360 -13.13 -9.17 -5.37
CA PHE A 360 -13.65 -7.82 -5.53
C PHE A 360 -12.58 -6.78 -5.24
N GLY A 361 -12.77 -5.56 -5.72
CA GLY A 361 -11.92 -4.42 -5.45
C GLY A 361 -12.73 -3.15 -5.21
N CYS A 362 -12.23 -2.27 -4.34
CA CYS A 362 -12.86 -0.99 -4.07
C CYS A 362 -11.87 0.10 -3.62
N GLY A 363 -12.27 1.34 -3.85
CA GLY A 363 -11.47 2.51 -3.54
C GLY A 363 -10.20 2.60 -4.36
N ASP A 364 -9.38 3.57 -4.00
CA ASP A 364 -8.19 4.05 -4.68
C ASP A 364 -7.29 2.97 -5.37
N CYS A 365 -7.24 1.71 -4.92
CA CYS A 365 -6.54 0.67 -5.68
C CYS A 365 -7.18 0.27 -7.03
N CYS A 366 -8.37 0.78 -7.34
CA CYS A 366 -9.14 0.45 -8.54
C CYS A 366 -9.23 1.63 -9.52
N VAL A 367 -9.23 1.32 -10.82
CA VAL A 367 -9.33 2.32 -11.89
C VAL A 367 -10.59 3.19 -11.72
N GLY A 368 -10.40 4.52 -11.69
CA GLY A 368 -11.51 5.48 -11.72
C GLY A 368 -12.24 5.70 -10.38
N THR A 369 -11.73 5.15 -9.28
CA THR A 369 -12.42 5.18 -7.97
C THR A 369 -11.82 6.17 -6.96
N PHE A 370 -11.32 7.30 -7.46
CA PHE A 370 -10.53 8.25 -6.67
C PHE A 370 -11.37 9.09 -5.68
N GLY A 371 -10.87 9.17 -4.45
CA GLY A 371 -11.37 10.08 -3.42
C GLY A 371 -12.43 9.46 -2.51
N VAL A 372 -12.62 10.06 -1.34
CA VAL A 372 -13.31 9.44 -0.21
C VAL A 372 -14.76 9.04 -0.50
N ASN A 373 -15.52 9.86 -1.24
CA ASN A 373 -16.91 9.54 -1.60
C ASN A 373 -17.00 8.30 -2.49
N SER A 374 -16.07 8.22 -3.45
CA SER A 374 -15.96 7.11 -4.37
C SER A 374 -15.54 5.87 -3.60
N ALA A 375 -14.50 5.98 -2.76
CA ALA A 375 -14.03 4.92 -1.88
C ALA A 375 -15.17 4.33 -1.02
N ILE A 376 -15.99 5.15 -0.37
CA ILE A 376 -17.16 4.71 0.42
C ILE A 376 -18.18 3.99 -0.48
N THR A 377 -18.54 4.59 -1.61
CA THR A 377 -19.56 4.04 -2.53
C THR A 377 -19.15 2.68 -3.09
N PHE A 378 -17.92 2.59 -3.61
CA PHE A 378 -17.38 1.33 -4.14
C PHE A 378 -17.12 0.32 -3.03
N GLY A 379 -16.75 0.77 -1.82
CA GLY A 379 -16.65 -0.08 -0.64
C GLY A 379 -17.97 -0.77 -0.34
N GLN A 380 -19.07 -0.02 -0.30
CA GLN A 380 -20.41 -0.57 -0.07
C GLN A 380 -20.81 -1.60 -1.14
N ARG A 381 -20.54 -1.30 -2.42
CA ARG A 381 -20.83 -2.23 -3.54
C ARG A 381 -20.05 -3.53 -3.42
N ALA A 382 -18.73 -3.44 -3.28
CA ALA A 382 -17.86 -4.62 -3.14
C ALA A 382 -18.22 -5.46 -1.91
N GLY A 383 -18.50 -4.81 -0.77
CA GLY A 383 -18.95 -5.49 0.45
C GLY A 383 -20.26 -6.27 0.25
N LEU A 384 -21.25 -5.65 -0.39
CA LEU A 384 -22.53 -6.29 -0.70
C LEU A 384 -22.35 -7.47 -1.66
N MET A 385 -21.54 -7.32 -2.71
CA MET A 385 -21.32 -8.39 -3.68
C MET A 385 -20.54 -9.56 -3.11
N ALA A 386 -19.50 -9.29 -2.32
CA ALA A 386 -18.76 -10.34 -1.62
C ALA A 386 -19.67 -11.11 -0.67
N ALA A 387 -20.51 -10.43 0.11
CA ALA A 387 -21.45 -11.08 0.99
C ALA A 387 -22.46 -11.95 0.22
N ARG A 388 -23.04 -11.44 -0.87
CA ARG A 388 -23.96 -12.21 -1.74
C ARG A 388 -23.29 -13.45 -2.34
N TYR A 389 -22.02 -13.33 -2.73
CA TYR A 389 -21.21 -14.45 -3.21
C TYR A 389 -21.10 -15.54 -2.14
N VAL A 390 -20.73 -15.16 -0.91
CA VAL A 390 -20.56 -16.07 0.23
C VAL A 390 -21.85 -16.77 0.63
N VAL A 391 -22.99 -16.06 0.61
CA VAL A 391 -24.29 -16.64 1.00
C VAL A 391 -24.95 -17.43 -0.15
N GLY A 392 -24.26 -17.64 -1.27
CA GLY A 392 -24.73 -18.46 -2.38
C GLY A 392 -25.85 -17.85 -3.21
N GLN A 393 -26.01 -16.53 -3.20
CA GLN A 393 -27.00 -15.87 -4.05
C GLN A 393 -26.49 -15.76 -5.50
N ASN A 394 -27.36 -16.09 -6.46
CA ASN A 394 -27.02 -16.10 -7.88
C ASN A 394 -26.64 -14.70 -8.39
N LEU A 395 -25.35 -14.45 -8.58
CA LEU A 395 -24.81 -13.18 -9.10
C LEU A 395 -24.84 -13.07 -10.63
N LYS A 396 -25.21 -14.15 -11.34
CA LYS A 396 -25.15 -14.26 -12.81
C LYS A 396 -26.04 -13.27 -13.58
N ALA A 397 -27.00 -12.60 -12.92
CA ALA A 397 -27.88 -11.64 -13.58
C ALA A 397 -27.37 -10.18 -13.56
N GLU A 398 -26.35 -9.85 -12.75
CA GLU A 398 -25.96 -8.44 -12.49
C GLU A 398 -24.50 -8.12 -12.83
N LEU A 399 -23.68 -9.13 -13.14
CA LEU A 399 -22.28 -9.00 -13.57
C LEU A 399 -22.19 -8.61 -15.05
N CYS A 400 -22.79 -7.48 -15.42
CA CYS A 400 -22.38 -6.79 -16.64
C CYS A 400 -21.05 -6.13 -16.34
N ILE A 401 -19.95 -6.83 -16.63
CA ILE A 401 -18.67 -6.19 -16.91
C ILE A 401 -18.93 -5.37 -18.17
N LEU A 402 -19.45 -4.15 -18.01
CA LEU A 402 -19.36 -3.17 -19.06
C LEU A 402 -17.86 -3.02 -19.29
N PRO A 403 -17.35 -3.30 -20.51
CA PRO A 403 -15.96 -3.05 -20.78
C PRO A 403 -15.74 -1.58 -20.42
N PHE A 404 -14.84 -1.34 -19.47
CA PHE A 404 -14.28 -0.01 -19.25
C PHE A 404 -13.52 0.28 -20.55
N GLN A 405 -14.26 0.73 -21.58
CA GLN A 405 -13.68 1.14 -22.84
C GLN A 405 -12.56 2.08 -22.47
N GLN A 406 -11.36 1.78 -22.96
CA GLN A 406 -10.15 2.57 -22.78
C GLN A 406 -10.50 4.05 -22.90
N ARG A 407 -10.75 4.69 -21.76
CA ARG A 407 -10.75 6.14 -21.68
C ARG A 407 -9.28 6.46 -21.54
N ASP A 408 -8.59 6.48 -22.69
CA ASP A 408 -7.20 6.95 -22.82
C ASP A 408 -7.02 8.43 -22.42
N HIS A 409 -8.11 9.03 -21.96
CA HIS A 409 -8.22 10.40 -21.52
C HIS A 409 -8.89 10.39 -20.14
N PHE A 410 -8.11 10.08 -19.10
CA PHE A 410 -8.31 10.77 -17.83
C PHE A 410 -7.99 12.24 -18.06
N ILE A 411 -8.93 12.97 -18.65
CA ILE A 411 -8.96 14.43 -18.60
C ILE A 411 -9.63 14.76 -17.27
N PHE A 412 -8.83 15.18 -16.32
CA PHE A 412 -9.22 16.17 -15.33
C PHE A 412 -8.14 17.24 -15.28
#